data_AF-A0A6C0K6K2-F1
#
_entry.id   AF-A0A6C0K6K2-F1
#
_cell.length_a   1.000
_cell.length_b   1.000
_cell.length_c   1.000
_cell.angle_alpha   90.00
_cell.angle_beta   90.00
_cell.angle_gamma   90.00
#
_symmetry.space_group_name_H-M   'P 1'
#
loop_
_entity.id
_entity.type
_entity.pdbx_description
1 polymer ?
#
loop_
_entity_poly.entity_id
_entity_poly.type
_entity_poly.pdbx_seq_one_letter_code
_entity_poly.pdbx_strand_id
1 'polypeptide(L)'
;MYELLVFESNSLYHSKTSESEYNALSMFVELCREFISPEYVAESETCFDSSSLHMSYADCSGGDKPMLVLLIGTITDEMRSKAQETLKKMYIRICEDCNAAEIPLNRSVCAECAGYM
;
A
#
# COMPACT_ATOMS: atom_id res chain seq x y z
N MET A 1 -8.27 20.19 -3.42
CA MET A 1 -6.90 20.00 -3.94
C MET A 1 -6.21 19.02 -3.03
N TYR A 2 -5.47 18.09 -3.62
CA TYR A 2 -4.71 17.06 -2.94
C TYR A 2 -3.25 17.13 -3.35
N GLU A 3 -2.36 16.90 -2.40
CA GLU A 3 -0.92 16.84 -2.59
C GLU A 3 -0.43 15.45 -2.21
N LEU A 4 0.42 14.85 -3.03
CA LEU A 4 1.05 13.56 -2.79
C LEU A 4 2.54 13.78 -2.69
N LEU A 5 3.14 13.35 -1.59
CA LEU A 5 4.55 13.53 -1.30
C LEU A 5 5.17 12.16 -0.98
N VAL A 6 6.36 11.91 -1.49
CA VAL A 6 7.15 10.73 -1.17
C VAL A 6 8.45 11.20 -0.53
N PHE A 7 8.78 10.67 0.63
CA PHE A 7 10.01 10.95 1.34
C PHE A 7 10.89 9.71 1.40
N GLU A 8 12.18 9.88 1.14
CA GLU A 8 13.25 8.90 1.41
C GLU A 8 14.10 9.46 2.54
N SER A 9 14.23 8.74 3.66
CA SER A 9 15.08 9.18 4.79
C SER A 9 14.86 10.65 5.22
N ASN A 10 13.60 11.09 5.26
CA ASN A 10 13.14 12.47 5.57
C ASN A 10 13.41 13.54 4.51
N SER A 11 13.95 13.18 3.34
CA SER A 11 14.09 14.10 2.21
C SER A 11 12.94 13.93 1.24
N LEU A 12 12.34 15.03 0.79
CA LEU A 12 11.32 14.97 -0.26
C LEU A 12 11.95 14.41 -1.53
N TYR A 13 11.50 13.22 -1.94
CA TYR A 13 12.02 12.47 -3.07
C TYR A 13 11.14 12.65 -4.32
N HIS A 14 9.82 12.66 -4.14
CA HIS A 14 8.87 12.82 -5.24
C HIS A 14 7.62 13.57 -4.77
N SER A 15 6.94 14.25 -5.71
CA SER A 15 5.67 14.92 -5.43
C SER A 15 4.75 14.94 -6.64
N LYS A 16 3.44 14.82 -6.40
CA LYS A 16 2.38 15.00 -7.39
C LYS A 16 1.21 15.76 -6.77
N THR A 17 0.30 16.28 -7.60
CA THR A 17 -0.93 16.92 -7.15
C THR A 17 -2.14 16.36 -7.89
N SER A 18 -3.31 16.46 -7.29
CA SER A 18 -4.59 16.11 -7.91
C SER A 18 -5.69 17.07 -7.49
N GLU A 19 -6.59 17.41 -8.41
CA GLU A 19 -7.77 18.23 -8.12
C GLU A 19 -8.97 17.39 -7.66
N SER A 20 -9.00 16.09 -7.96
CA SER A 20 -10.11 15.19 -7.64
C SER A 20 -9.73 14.09 -6.65
N GLU A 21 -10.71 13.66 -5.85
CA GLU A 21 -10.53 12.66 -4.80
C GLU A 21 -10.22 11.27 -5.38
N TYR A 22 -10.96 10.88 -6.42
CA TYR A 22 -10.79 9.59 -7.09
C TYR A 22 -9.39 9.43 -7.67
N ASN A 23 -8.88 10.48 -8.33
CA ASN A 23 -7.54 10.46 -8.89
C ASN A 23 -6.49 10.49 -7.78
N ALA A 24 -6.69 11.30 -6.73
CA ALA A 24 -5.77 11.36 -5.59
C ALA A 24 -5.61 10.00 -4.89
N LEU A 25 -6.70 9.28 -4.66
CA LEU A 25 -6.66 7.94 -4.05
C LEU A 25 -5.93 6.93 -4.95
N SER A 26 -6.23 6.93 -6.25
CA SER A 26 -5.59 6.02 -7.21
C SER A 26 -4.09 6.27 -7.27
N MET A 27 -3.69 7.54 -7.37
CA MET A 27 -2.28 7.95 -7.36
C MET A 27 -1.58 7.60 -6.03
N PHE A 28 -2.26 7.74 -4.90
CA PHE A 28 -1.69 7.39 -3.59
C PHE A 28 -1.34 5.90 -3.53
N VAL A 29 -2.26 5.02 -3.93
CA VAL A 29 -2.04 3.57 -3.97
C VAL A 29 -0.94 3.20 -4.96
N GLU A 30 -0.89 3.83 -6.13
CA GLU A 30 0.18 3.62 -7.11
C GLU A 30 1.55 3.96 -6.54
N LEU A 31 1.69 5.13 -5.89
CA LEU A 31 2.94 5.53 -5.24
C LEU A 31 3.32 4.58 -4.09
N CYS A 32 2.35 4.11 -3.31
CA CYS A 32 2.60 3.11 -2.27
C CYS A 32 3.19 1.83 -2.86
N ARG A 33 2.63 1.33 -3.96
CA ARG A 33 3.14 0.13 -4.64
C ARG A 33 4.50 0.33 -5.28
N GLU A 34 4.74 1.50 -5.86
CA GLU A 34 6.01 1.83 -6.51
C GLU A 34 7.16 1.95 -5.51
N PHE A 35 6.92 2.66 -4.39
CA PHE A 35 7.96 3.02 -3.44
C PHE A 35 8.04 2.12 -2.19
N ILE A 36 6.96 1.39 -1.88
CA ILE A 36 6.87 0.42 -0.77
C ILE A 36 6.34 -0.88 -1.38
N SER A 37 7.14 -1.46 -2.28
CA SER A 37 6.72 -2.63 -3.03
C SER A 37 6.62 -3.87 -2.12
N PRO A 38 5.53 -4.63 -2.23
CA PRO A 38 5.30 -5.82 -1.41
C PRO A 38 6.25 -6.97 -1.75
N GLU A 39 7.07 -6.84 -2.80
CA GLU A 39 8.17 -7.76 -3.11
C GLU A 39 9.36 -7.62 -2.15
N TYR A 40 9.54 -6.44 -1.55
CA TYR A 40 10.71 -6.11 -0.73
C TYR A 40 10.37 -5.76 0.72
N VAL A 41 9.15 -5.29 0.98
CA VAL A 41 8.69 -4.89 2.32
C VAL A 41 7.55 -5.79 2.73
N ALA A 42 7.61 -6.45 3.88
CA ALA A 42 6.50 -7.29 4.35
C ALA A 42 5.34 -6.42 4.87
N GLU A 43 4.10 -6.92 4.77
CA GLU A 43 2.92 -6.19 5.30
C GLU A 43 3.10 -5.79 6.77
N SER A 44 3.67 -6.69 7.59
CA SER A 44 3.96 -6.45 9.01
C SER A 44 5.01 -5.36 9.27
N GLU A 45 5.78 -5.00 8.25
CA GLU A 45 6.80 -3.97 8.28
C GLU A 45 6.29 -2.67 7.66
N THR A 46 4.99 -2.56 7.40
CA THR A 46 4.37 -1.32 6.90
C THR A 46 3.48 -0.68 7.94
N CYS A 47 3.39 0.65 7.91
CA CYS A 47 2.53 1.43 8.79
C CYS A 47 1.59 2.29 7.96
N PHE A 48 0.27 2.13 8.18
CA PHE A 48 -0.75 3.01 7.62
C PHE A 48 -1.30 3.90 8.73
N ASP A 49 -1.29 5.20 8.52
CA ASP A 49 -1.90 6.18 9.44
C ASP A 49 -2.75 7.18 8.68
N SER A 50 -3.77 7.74 9.32
CA SER A 50 -4.68 8.69 8.69
C SER A 50 -5.40 9.59 9.68
N SER A 51 -5.73 10.78 9.20
CA SER A 51 -6.58 11.76 9.87
C SER A 51 -7.68 12.26 8.93
N SER A 52 -8.32 13.38 9.24
CA SER A 52 -9.21 14.09 8.34
C SER A 52 -8.48 14.94 7.28
N LEU A 53 -7.17 15.16 7.44
CA LEU A 53 -6.38 16.05 6.59
C LEU A 53 -5.22 15.36 5.85
N HIS A 54 -4.92 14.11 6.19
CA HIS A 54 -3.91 13.33 5.50
C HIS A 54 -4.09 11.83 5.67
N MET A 55 -3.46 11.06 4.78
CA MET A 55 -3.20 9.64 4.93
C MET A 55 -1.74 9.37 4.61
N SER A 56 -1.15 8.38 5.27
CA SER A 56 0.23 7.99 5.04
C SER A 56 0.40 6.48 5.01
N TYR A 57 1.41 6.05 4.27
CA TYR A 57 1.87 4.67 4.22
C TYR A 57 3.40 4.67 4.25
N ALA A 58 3.98 3.92 5.17
CA ALA A 58 5.42 3.94 5.42
C ALA A 58 6.03 2.55 5.48
N ASP A 59 7.26 2.43 4.97
CA ASP A 59 8.16 1.33 5.24
C ASP A 59 8.80 1.51 6.63
N CYS A 60 8.58 0.53 7.50
CA CYS A 60 9.09 0.45 8.88
C CYS A 60 10.02 -0.77 9.08
N SER A 61 10.49 -1.41 8.01
CA SER A 61 11.42 -2.55 8.06
C SER A 61 12.78 -2.19 8.71
N GLY A 62 13.12 -0.91 8.77
CA GLY A 62 14.41 -0.43 9.24
C GLY A 62 15.54 -0.62 8.23
N GLY A 63 15.21 -0.85 6.95
CA GLY A 63 16.17 -0.92 5.86
C GLY A 63 16.88 0.40 5.55
N ASP A 64 17.83 0.36 4.60
CA ASP A 64 18.69 1.50 4.27
C ASP A 64 17.97 2.71 3.66
N LYS A 65 16.73 2.53 3.17
CA LYS A 65 15.96 3.54 2.44
C LYS A 65 14.48 3.53 2.84
N PRO A 66 14.14 3.91 4.09
CA PRO A 66 12.74 3.96 4.51
C PRO A 66 11.99 4.98 3.65
N MET A 67 10.90 4.52 3.05
CA MET A 67 10.00 5.32 2.22
C MET A 67 8.74 5.68 3.00
N LEU A 68 8.30 6.93 2.85
CA LEU A 68 7.02 7.42 3.37
C LEU A 68 6.25 8.05 2.21
N VAL A 69 5.05 7.54 1.94
CA VAL A 69 4.09 8.13 1.00
C VAL A 69 3.02 8.84 1.80
N LEU A 70 2.78 10.11 1.49
CA LEU A 70 1.84 10.98 2.19
C LEU A 70 0.87 11.60 1.19
N LEU A 71 -0.42 11.46 1.45
CA LEU A 71 -1.50 12.17 0.76
C LEU A 71 -2.06 13.23 1.71
N ILE A 72 -2.04 14.50 1.29
CA ILE A 72 -2.56 15.65 2.03
C ILE A 72 -3.80 16.20 1.32
N GLY A 73 -4.86 16.48 2.07
CA GLY A 73 -6.13 17.00 1.56
C GLY A 73 -7.29 16.58 2.47
N THR A 74 -8.52 16.91 2.12
CA THR A 74 -9.68 16.47 2.91
C THR A 74 -9.89 14.96 2.75
N ILE A 75 -9.64 14.19 3.79
CA ILE A 75 -9.75 12.72 3.74
C ILE A 75 -11.09 12.29 4.29
N THR A 76 -11.88 11.64 3.45
CA THR A 76 -13.15 11.02 3.85
C THR A 76 -12.93 9.61 4.42
N ASP A 77 -13.88 9.12 5.22
CA ASP A 77 -13.82 7.75 5.74
C ASP A 77 -13.91 6.70 4.62
N GLU A 78 -14.59 7.03 3.51
CA GLU A 78 -14.63 6.17 2.32
C GLU A 78 -13.24 6.04 1.68
N MET A 79 -12.52 7.16 1.49
CA MET A 79 -11.16 7.16 0.96
C MET A 79 -10.22 6.35 1.86
N ARG A 80 -10.32 6.53 3.19
CA ARG A 80 -9.53 5.77 4.17
C ARG A 80 -9.79 4.28 4.07
N SER A 81 -11.05 3.88 4.09
CA SER A 81 -11.44 2.47 4.04
C SER A 81 -10.96 1.81 2.75
N LYS A 82 -11.16 2.49 1.62
CA LYS A 82 -10.75 2.00 0.30
C LYS A 82 -9.23 1.95 0.15
N ALA A 83 -8.50 2.92 0.69
CA ALA A 83 -7.04 2.88 0.72
C ALA A 83 -6.54 1.66 1.51
N GLN A 84 -7.02 1.47 2.75
CA GLN A 84 -6.62 0.32 3.58
C GLN A 84 -6.93 -1.02 2.92
N GLU A 85 -8.12 -1.17 2.34
CA GLU A 85 -8.51 -2.39 1.63
C GLU A 85 -7.58 -2.65 0.42
N THR A 86 -7.31 -1.61 -0.37
CA THR A 86 -6.50 -1.74 -1.58
C THR A 86 -5.02 -2.02 -1.26
N LEU A 87 -4.49 -1.39 -0.21
CA LEU A 87 -3.11 -1.62 0.25
C LEU A 87 -2.95 -3.05 0.77
N LYS A 88 -3.90 -3.60 1.53
CA LYS A 88 -3.87 -5.02 1.96
C LYS A 88 -3.86 -5.98 0.78
N LYS A 89 -4.65 -5.69 -0.25
CA LYS A 89 -4.69 -6.49 -1.49
C LYS A 89 -3.37 -6.51 -2.25
N MET A 90 -2.42 -5.62 -1.95
CA MET A 90 -1.08 -5.68 -2.53
C MET A 90 -0.29 -6.92 -2.07
N TYR A 91 -0.64 -7.51 -0.92
CA TYR A 91 0.07 -8.64 -0.32
C TYR A 91 -0.61 -9.99 -0.56
N ILE A 92 -1.67 -10.00 -1.37
CA ILE A 92 -2.50 -11.16 -1.63
C ILE A 92 -2.44 -11.50 -3.12
N ARG A 93 -2.36 -12.79 -3.44
CA ARG A 93 -2.50 -13.35 -4.80
C ARG A 93 -3.48 -14.51 -4.80
N ILE A 94 -3.88 -14.95 -5.99
CA ILE A 94 -4.74 -16.13 -6.15
C ILE A 94 -3.87 -17.40 -6.16
N CYS A 95 -4.33 -18.45 -5.48
CA CYS A 95 -3.71 -19.77 -5.47
C CYS A 95 -3.61 -20.33 -6.90
N GLU A 96 -2.40 -20.72 -7.32
CA GLU A 96 -2.15 -21.20 -8.69
C GLU A 96 -2.84 -22.54 -8.99
N ASP A 97 -3.07 -23.39 -7.99
CA ASP A 97 -3.64 -24.73 -8.18
C ASP A 97 -5.17 -24.70 -8.31
N CYS A 98 -5.86 -24.01 -7.39
CA CYS A 98 -7.32 -24.01 -7.35
C CYS A 98 -7.96 -22.76 -7.99
N ASN A 99 -7.17 -21.71 -8.23
CA ASN A 99 -7.65 -20.42 -8.75
C ASN A 99 -8.83 -19.80 -7.98
N ALA A 100 -9.04 -20.20 -6.73
CA ALA A 100 -10.20 -19.81 -5.92
C ALA A 100 -9.82 -19.17 -4.58
N ALA A 101 -8.70 -19.58 -3.98
CA ALA A 101 -8.28 -19.09 -2.68
C ALA A 101 -7.30 -17.92 -2.80
N GLU A 102 -7.54 -16.87 -2.01
CA GLU A 102 -6.58 -15.80 -1.76
C GLU A 102 -5.46 -16.29 -0.81
N ILE A 103 -4.21 -16.07 -1.19
CA ILE A 103 -3.02 -16.48 -0.44
C ILE A 103 -2.01 -15.34 -0.34
N PRO A 104 -1.17 -15.29 0.70
CA PRO A 104 -0.08 -14.31 0.78
C PRO A 104 0.90 -14.44 -0.38
N LEU A 105 1.55 -13.33 -0.77
CA LEU A 105 2.55 -13.32 -1.86
C LEU A 105 3.68 -14.34 -1.69
N ASN A 106 4.05 -14.66 -0.46
CA ASN A 106 5.14 -15.60 -0.15
C ASN A 106 4.73 -17.09 -0.26
N ARG A 107 3.53 -17.40 -0.74
CA ARG A 107 3.05 -18.78 -0.96
C ARG A 107 2.66 -19.00 -2.41
N SER A 108 3.03 -20.16 -2.96
CA SER A 108 2.60 -20.56 -4.29
C SER A 108 1.17 -21.11 -4.30
N VAL A 109 0.83 -21.88 -3.26
CA VAL A 109 -0.39 -22.68 -3.13
C VAL A 109 -1.09 -22.41 -1.79
N CYS A 110 -2.41 -22.62 -1.73
CA CYS A 110 -3.18 -22.49 -0.50
C CYS A 110 -2.98 -23.68 0.44
N ALA A 111 -3.33 -23.51 1.71
CA ALA A 111 -3.20 -24.55 2.72
C ALA A 111 -4.01 -25.82 2.38
N GLU A 112 -5.15 -25.65 1.70
CA GLU A 112 -5.98 -26.77 1.23
C GLU A 112 -5.23 -27.58 0.18
N CYS A 113 -4.75 -26.96 -0.90
CA CYS A 113 -3.99 -27.63 -1.96
C CYS A 113 -2.67 -28.23 -1.46
N ALA A 114 -1.96 -27.54 -0.56
CA ALA A 114 -0.70 -28.02 0.02
C ALA A 114 -0.86 -29.28 0.88
N GLY A 115 -2.04 -29.49 1.49
CA GLY A 115 -2.34 -30.69 2.28
C GLY A 115 -2.69 -31.93 1.45
N TYR A 116 -2.83 -31.78 0.12
CA TYR A 116 -3.08 -32.89 -0.82
C TYR A 116 -1.81 -33.40 -1.54
N MET A 117 -0.63 -32.85 -1.20
CA MET A 117 0.69 -33.33 -1.66
C MET A 117 1.36 -34.21 -0.60
#